data_AF-A0A7X7MSE9-F1
#
_entry.id   AF-A0A7X7MSE9-F1
#
_cell.length_a   1.000
_cell.length_b   1.000
_cell.length_c   1.000
_cell.angle_alpha   90.00
_cell.angle_beta   90.00
_cell.angle_gamma   90.00
#
_symmetry.space_group_name_H-M   'P 1'
#
loop_
_entity.id
_entity.type
_entity.pdbx_description
1 polymer ?
#
loop_
_entity_poly.entity_id
_entity_poly.type
_entity_poly.pdbx_seq_one_letter_code
_entity_poly.pdbx_strand_id
1 'polypeptide(L)'
;MSDLTLTSLANPKVKHAIRLRQRSHRDEAGQMLIEGYRECRRALDNGYRPQMLFYCEEIWLKHLNEPELVQRCGALGAEVYACTAPVFEKMAYRERPDGLLMIGPHLNKTLA
;
A
#
# COMPACT_ATOMS: atom_id res chain seq x y z
N MET A 1 10.82 -5.45 15.92
CA MET A 1 11.21 -4.12 15.42
C MET A 1 10.23 -3.16 16.06
N SER A 2 10.72 -2.11 16.74
CA SER A 2 9.83 -1.12 17.38
C SER A 2 9.28 -0.23 16.27
N ASP A 3 8.34 -0.76 15.51
CA ASP A 3 7.79 -0.10 14.34
C ASP A 3 6.89 1.03 14.80
N LEU A 4 7.25 2.25 14.40
CA LEU A 4 6.50 3.45 14.71
C LEU A 4 5.18 3.41 13.94
N THR A 5 4.13 2.89 14.58
CA THR A 5 2.79 2.81 13.98
C THR A 5 2.25 4.20 13.67
N LEU A 6 1.84 4.40 12.41
CA LEU A 6 1.20 5.64 11.98
C LEU A 6 -0.23 5.70 12.53
N THR A 7 -0.46 6.63 13.44
CA THR A 7 -1.76 6.86 14.11
C THR A 7 -2.46 8.14 13.64
N SER A 8 -1.74 9.03 12.94
CA SER A 8 -2.23 10.36 12.60
C SER A 8 -2.49 10.53 11.11
N LEU A 9 -3.72 10.95 10.76
CA LEU A 9 -4.09 11.39 9.41
C LEU A 9 -3.33 12.65 8.97
N ALA A 10 -2.71 13.38 9.90
CA ALA A 10 -1.91 14.54 9.59
C ALA A 10 -0.54 14.18 9.00
N ASN A 11 -0.09 12.92 9.14
CA ASN A 11 1.19 12.46 8.65
C ASN A 11 1.32 12.68 7.12
N PRO A 12 2.40 13.29 6.63
CA PRO A 12 2.58 13.58 5.20
C PRO A 12 2.43 12.35 4.30
N LYS A 13 2.93 11.18 4.72
CA LYS A 13 2.84 9.92 3.97
C LYS A 13 1.40 9.42 3.88
N VAL A 14 0.65 9.53 4.97
CA VAL A 14 -0.79 9.20 4.99
C VAL A 14 -1.59 10.17 4.11
N LYS A 15 -1.35 11.47 4.22
CA LYS A 15 -2.00 12.48 3.35
C LYS A 15 -1.73 12.22 1.88
N HIS A 16 -0.50 11.84 1.54
CA HIS A 16 -0.12 11.47 0.19
C HIS A 16 -0.93 10.28 -0.32
N ALA A 17 -0.98 9.17 0.44
CA ALA A 17 -1.79 8.01 0.11
C ALA A 17 -3.28 8.35 -0.09
N ILE A 18 -3.86 9.17 0.79
CA ILE A 18 -5.26 9.63 0.67
C ILE A 18 -5.48 10.40 -0.64
N ARG A 19 -4.56 11.30 -1.01
CA ARG A 19 -4.68 12.09 -2.25
C ARG A 19 -4.68 11.21 -3.51
N LEU A 20 -3.87 10.15 -3.53
CA LEU A 20 -3.78 9.22 -4.65
C LEU A 20 -5.08 8.41 -4.90
N ARG A 21 -6.09 8.50 -4.02
CA ARG A 21 -7.43 7.96 -4.34
C ARG A 21 -8.04 8.66 -5.56
N GLN A 22 -7.71 9.92 -5.78
CA GLN A 22 -8.15 10.67 -6.95
C GLN A 22 -7.22 10.41 -8.14
N ARG A 23 -7.81 10.15 -9.30
CA ARG A 23 -7.05 9.86 -10.53
C ARG A 23 -6.12 11.01 -10.93
N SER A 24 -6.59 12.26 -10.83
CA SER A 24 -5.79 13.44 -11.16
C SER A 24 -4.45 13.47 -10.42
N HIS A 25 -4.46 13.18 -9.11
CA HIS A 25 -3.24 13.13 -8.31
C HIS A 25 -2.34 11.94 -8.64
N ARG A 26 -2.91 10.80 -9.04
CA ARG A 26 -2.12 9.67 -9.54
C ARG A 26 -1.41 10.00 -10.84
N ASP A 27 -2.13 10.61 -11.77
CA ASP A 27 -1.59 11.02 -13.07
C ASP A 27 -0.49 12.09 -12.88
N GLU A 28 -0.71 13.07 -12.00
CA GLU A 28 0.27 14.10 -11.63
C GLU A 28 1.54 13.51 -10.98
N ALA A 29 1.38 12.55 -10.06
CA ALA A 29 2.50 11.93 -9.36
C ALA A 29 3.19 10.81 -10.16
N GLY A 30 2.57 10.33 -11.24
CA GLY A 30 3.01 9.14 -11.97
C GLY A 30 2.95 7.87 -11.13
N GLN A 31 1.98 7.78 -10.20
CA GLN A 31 1.89 6.71 -9.20
C GLN A 31 0.53 6.02 -9.19
N MET A 32 0.52 4.72 -8.93
CA MET A 32 -0.69 3.93 -8.72
C MET A 32 -0.83 3.43 -7.27
N LEU A 33 -2.07 3.18 -6.89
CA LEU A 33 -2.43 2.46 -5.68
C LEU A 33 -2.76 1.01 -6.04
N ILE A 34 -2.24 0.08 -5.25
CA ILE A 34 -2.57 -1.35 -5.34
C ILE A 34 -3.03 -1.77 -3.94
N GLU A 35 -4.31 -2.08 -3.80
CA GLU A 35 -4.93 -2.46 -2.53
C GLU A 35 -5.42 -3.90 -2.62
N GLY A 36 -5.24 -4.67 -1.56
CA GLY A 36 -5.68 -6.06 -1.51
C GLY A 36 -4.51 -7.04 -1.52
N TYR A 37 -4.58 -8.09 -0.71
CA TYR A 37 -3.55 -9.14 -0.66
C TYR A 37 -3.31 -9.77 -2.03
N ARG A 38 -4.39 -10.12 -2.75
CA ARG A 38 -4.30 -10.82 -4.05
C ARG A 38 -3.65 -9.95 -5.11
N GLU A 39 -4.06 -8.69 -5.19
CA GLU A 39 -3.55 -7.70 -6.12
C GLU A 39 -2.10 -7.36 -5.80
N CYS A 40 -1.78 -7.16 -4.52
CA CYS A 40 -0.42 -6.88 -4.08
C CYS A 40 0.52 -8.05 -4.42
N ARG A 41 0.13 -9.27 -4.05
CA ARG A 41 0.91 -10.48 -4.36
C ARG A 41 1.13 -10.62 -5.86
N ARG A 42 0.07 -10.47 -6.67
CA ARG A 42 0.17 -10.58 -8.14
C ARG A 42 1.12 -9.54 -8.72
N ALA A 43 1.08 -8.30 -8.22
CA ALA A 43 2.00 -7.26 -8.66
C ALA A 43 3.46 -7.65 -8.38
N LEU A 44 3.76 -8.07 -7.14
CA LEU A 44 5.11 -8.52 -6.75
C LEU A 44 5.57 -9.73 -7.57
N ASP A 45 4.70 -10.72 -7.78
CA ASP A 45 4.99 -11.92 -8.56
C ASP A 45 5.29 -11.60 -10.04
N ASN A 46 4.84 -10.44 -10.54
CA ASN A 46 5.14 -9.93 -11.89
C ASN A 46 6.28 -8.91 -11.90
N GLY A 47 7.07 -8.83 -10.83
CA GLY A 47 8.25 -7.97 -10.76
C GLY A 47 7.94 -6.49 -10.51
N TYR A 48 6.72 -6.15 -10.11
CA TYR A 48 6.40 -4.79 -9.69
C TYR A 48 7.20 -4.42 -8.43
N ARG A 49 7.78 -3.22 -8.43
CA ARG A 49 8.58 -2.70 -7.31
C ARG A 49 7.81 -1.54 -6.67
N PRO A 50 7.11 -1.77 -5.53
CA PRO A 50 6.44 -0.70 -4.83
C PRO A 50 7.46 0.26 -4.20
N GLN A 51 7.09 1.53 -4.11
CA GLN A 51 7.85 2.56 -3.40
C GLN A 51 7.49 2.60 -1.92
N MET A 52 6.21 2.39 -1.60
CA MET A 52 5.70 2.39 -0.24
C MET A 52 4.70 1.23 -0.05
N LEU A 53 4.67 0.68 1.16
CA LEU A 53 3.63 -0.23 1.63
C LEU A 53 3.08 0.30 2.95
N PHE A 54 1.77 0.47 3.02
CA PHE A 54 1.04 0.63 4.27
C PHE A 54 0.36 -0.68 4.62
N TYR A 55 0.45 -1.10 5.88
CA TYR A 55 -0.24 -2.26 6.37
C TYR A 55 -0.89 -2.01 7.73
N CYS A 56 -1.95 -2.76 8.01
CA CYS A 56 -2.66 -2.73 9.28
C CYS A 56 -2.97 -4.16 9.70
N GLU A 57 -2.26 -4.65 10.72
CA GLU A 57 -2.39 -6.04 11.19
C GLU A 57 -3.77 -6.33 11.78
N GLU A 58 -4.39 -5.33 12.42
CA GLU A 58 -5.69 -5.46 13.11
C GLU A 58 -6.84 -5.88 12.19
N ILE A 59 -6.72 -5.62 10.89
CA ILE A 59 -7.77 -5.91 9.89
C ILE A 59 -7.37 -7.02 8.91
N TRP A 60 -6.27 -7.73 9.17
CA TRP A 60 -5.95 -8.93 8.41
C TRP A 60 -6.99 -10.02 8.68
N LEU A 61 -7.32 -10.80 7.65
CA LEU A 61 -8.34 -11.84 7.78
C LEU A 61 -7.81 -13.11 8.45
N LYS A 62 -6.58 -13.52 8.12
CA LYS A 62 -6.02 -14.82 8.54
C LYS A 62 -4.62 -14.74 9.14
N HIS A 63 -3.90 -13.63 8.97
CA HIS A 63 -2.51 -13.45 9.46
C HIS A 63 -1.55 -14.55 8.98
N LEU A 64 -1.82 -15.19 7.85
CA LEU A 64 -1.03 -16.33 7.36
C LEU A 64 0.03 -15.92 6.34
N ASN A 65 -0.33 -15.00 5.44
CA ASN A 65 0.51 -14.69 4.28
C ASN A 65 0.87 -13.20 4.16
N GLU A 66 0.14 -12.35 4.88
CA GLU A 66 0.32 -10.90 4.90
C GLU A 66 1.71 -10.51 5.44
N PRO A 67 2.24 -11.13 6.51
CA PRO A 67 3.60 -10.83 6.98
C PRO A 67 4.70 -11.09 5.94
N GLU A 68 4.58 -12.19 5.18
CA GLU A 68 5.56 -12.52 4.13
C GLU A 68 5.54 -11.46 3.02
N LEU A 69 4.35 -11.00 2.63
CA LEU A 69 4.20 -9.95 1.62
C LEU A 69 4.85 -8.63 2.09
N VAL A 70 4.65 -8.26 3.35
CA VAL A 70 5.28 -7.09 3.97
C VAL A 70 6.81 -7.18 3.89
N GLN A 71 7.37 -8.34 4.26
CA GLN A 71 8.81 -8.59 4.17
C GLN A 71 9.33 -8.54 2.73
N ARG A 72 8.60 -9.12 1.77
CA ARG A 72 8.95 -9.07 0.34
C ARG A 72 9.00 -7.64 -0.19
N CYS A 73 8.04 -6.78 0.19
CA CYS A 73 8.06 -5.37 -0.18
C CYS A 73 9.30 -4.65 0.38
N GLY A 74 9.61 -4.85 1.66
CA GLY A 74 10.81 -4.28 2.29
C GLY A 74 12.11 -4.76 1.61
N ALA A 75 12.20 -6.05 1.29
CA ALA A 75 13.35 -6.63 0.58
C ALA A 75 13.53 -6.08 -0.85
N LEU A 76 12.45 -5.59 -1.48
CA LEU A 76 12.50 -4.91 -2.77
C LEU A 76 12.84 -3.41 -2.67
N GLY A 77 13.03 -2.89 -1.44
CA GLY A 77 13.40 -1.51 -1.16
C GLY A 77 12.23 -0.56 -0.91
N ALA A 78 11.01 -1.09 -0.71
CA ALA A 78 9.86 -0.25 -0.37
C ALA A 78 9.97 0.29 1.05
N GLU A 79 9.50 1.52 1.27
CA GLU A 79 9.27 2.06 2.62
C GLU A 79 8.03 1.37 3.21
N VAL A 80 8.17 0.69 4.35
CA VAL A 80 7.10 -0.09 4.98
C VAL A 80 6.58 0.61 6.23
N TYR A 81 5.26 0.76 6.31
CA TYR A 81 4.58 1.52 7.36
C TYR A 81 3.44 0.73 7.98
N ALA A 82 3.55 0.40 9.27
CA ALA A 82 2.42 -0.04 10.08
C ALA A 82 1.49 1.15 10.35
N CYS A 83 0.19 0.93 10.39
CA CYS A 83 -0.78 1.96 10.77
C CYS A 83 -1.99 1.37 11.50
N THR A 84 -2.72 2.23 12.21
CA THR A 84 -3.96 1.84 12.90
C THR A 84 -5.11 1.68 11.91
N ALA A 85 -6.14 0.92 12.30
CA ALA A 85 -7.31 0.69 11.45
C ALA A 85 -7.96 1.99 10.94
N PRO A 86 -8.19 3.05 11.75
CA PRO A 86 -8.79 4.30 11.25
C PRO A 86 -7.93 5.03 10.22
N VAL A 87 -6.59 4.92 10.33
CA VAL A 87 -5.67 5.51 9.36
C VAL A 87 -5.72 4.72 8.06
N PHE A 88 -5.70 3.38 8.15
CA PHE A 88 -5.79 2.51 6.99
C PHE A 88 -7.11 2.70 6.24
N GLU A 89 -8.25 2.68 6.93
CA GLU A 89 -9.59 2.88 6.37
C GLU A 89 -9.71 4.21 5.61
N LYS A 90 -9.02 5.26 6.07
CA LYS A 90 -9.04 6.55 5.39
C LYS A 90 -8.29 6.52 4.05
N MET A 91 -7.19 5.78 4.00
CA MET A 91 -6.36 5.58 2.80
C MET A 91 -6.99 4.60 1.82
N ALA A 92 -7.66 3.57 2.32
CA ALA A 92 -8.31 2.53 1.54
C ALA A 92 -9.33 3.13 0.56
N TYR A 93 -9.42 2.52 -0.62
CA TYR A 93 -10.43 2.82 -1.62
C TYR A 93 -11.68 1.95 -1.44
N ARG A 94 -11.53 0.74 -0.88
CA ARG A 94 -12.61 -0.24 -0.72
C ARG A 94 -13.40 -0.02 0.58
N GLU A 95 -14.66 -0.46 0.58
CA GLU A 95 -15.51 -0.44 1.79
C GLU A 95 -15.06 -1.44 2.86
N ARG A 96 -14.42 -2.54 2.45
CA ARG A 96 -13.87 -3.57 3.34
C ARG A 96 -12.41 -3.85 2.96
N PRO A 97 -11.46 -3.05 3.47
CA PRO A 97 -10.04 -3.28 3.25
C PRO A 97 -9.55 -4.54 3.95
N ASP A 98 -8.46 -5.13 3.45
CA ASP A 98 -7.79 -6.30 4.03
C ASP A 98 -6.42 -5.97 4.65
N GLY A 99 -6.13 -4.69 4.84
CA GLY A 99 -4.94 -4.23 5.56
C GLY A 99 -3.64 -4.21 4.76
N LEU A 100 -3.69 -4.23 3.42
CA LEU A 100 -2.53 -4.04 2.55
C LEU A 100 -2.79 -3.00 1.45
N LEU A 101 -1.94 -1.97 1.39
CA LEU A 101 -1.99 -0.92 0.37
C LEU A 101 -0.58 -0.54 -0.06
N MET A 102 -0.23 -0.84 -1.31
CA MET A 102 1.02 -0.43 -1.95
C MET A 102 0.84 0.83 -2.78
N ILE A 103 1.90 1.61 -2.83
CA ILE A 103 2.06 2.76 -3.73
C ILE A 103 3.32 2.54 -4.54
N GLY A 104 3.26 2.76 -5.85
CA GLY A 104 4.44 2.70 -6.71
C GLY A 104 4.21 3.35 -8.06
N PRO A 105 5.18 3.23 -8.98
CA PRO A 105 5.14 3.90 -10.27
C PRO A 105 4.00 3.39 -11.16
N HIS A 106 3.51 4.24 -12.05
CA HIS A 106 2.64 3.84 -13.15
C HIS A 106 3.32 2.82 -14.06
N LEU A 107 2.53 1.83 -14.49
CA LEU A 107 2.96 0.88 -15.51
C LEU A 107 2.71 1.48 -16.89
N ASN A 108 3.77 1.97 -17.53
CA ASN A 108 3.72 2.40 -18.92
C ASN A 108 4.08 1.20 -19.80
N LYS A 109 3.06 0.50 -20.31
CA LYS A 109 3.21 -0.51 -21.35
C LYS A 109 2.41 -0.08 -22.57
N THR A 110 3.10 0.10 -23.69
CA THR A 110 2.46 0.13 -25.01
C THR A 110 2.18 -1.31 -25.45
N LEU A 111 1.00 -1.55 -26.01
CA LEU A 111 0.74 -2.79 -26.73
C LEU A 111 1.56 -2.73 -28.02
N ALA A 112 2.28 -3.82 -28.31
CA ALA A 112 3.01 -3.99 -29.57
C ALA A 112 2.05 -4.33 -30.71
#